data_AF-A0A1F8Q809-F1
#
_entry.id   AF-A0A1F8Q809-F1
#
_cell.length_a   1.000
_cell.length_b   1.000
_cell.length_c   1.000
_cell.angle_alpha   90.00
_cell.angle_beta   90.00
_cell.angle_gamma   90.00
#
_symmetry.space_group_name_H-M   'P 1'
#
loop_
_entity.id
_entity.type
_entity.pdbx_description
1 polymer ?
#
loop_
_entity_poly.entity_id
_entity_poly.type
_entity_poly.pdbx_seq_one_letter_code
_entity_poly.pdbx_strand_id
1 'polypeptide(L)'
;MELSPEERRKIYEEEKARIEAREQILKEKQRISPDNTMGLAPNVAGLLCYLGFWVTGIIFLVLEQKNNWIRFHAAQSIVVFGALFLADLLLGWIPIVGPVFLAVFGLTGFILWIVLMVKAYNGERYKLPMVGDIAERIVGVPGATPDYQPPVPPLAIAAPVAAPPEKPPGKTEAPPAATAPAIDEKISRKVDEFFQKRRTGRITSSAFAIAWSVVLLVFFNFFNQYFGYYGADTSGNIITWTRYTFFTWDIDLWLPVLNTTLAITIVGHFILIVYDRYLLRRVVLLITATLGLATVVTLLAIFPFDFSVIPYENAQIGTEIGARVLLVCIGVGFGITILVRLVMLLVDIGRGTAHFK
;
A
#
# COMPACT_ATOMS: atom_id res chain seq x y z
N MET A 1 -14.66 36.78 -54.06
CA MET A 1 -13.86 37.88 -53.49
C MET A 1 -12.50 37.32 -53.16
N GLU A 2 -11.49 37.63 -53.96
CA GLU A 2 -10.11 37.29 -53.63
C GLU A 2 -9.60 38.31 -52.60
N LEU A 3 -9.13 37.83 -51.46
CA LEU A 3 -8.59 38.67 -50.40
C LEU A 3 -7.39 39.46 -50.93
N SER A 4 -7.34 40.75 -50.59
CA SER A 4 -6.20 41.61 -50.90
C SER A 4 -4.91 41.02 -50.29
N PRO A 5 -3.73 41.19 -50.93
CA PRO A 5 -2.45 40.79 -50.36
C PRO A 5 -2.22 41.31 -48.93
N GLU A 6 -2.73 42.50 -48.59
CA GLU A 6 -2.61 43.08 -47.25
C GLU A 6 -3.55 42.43 -46.23
N GLU A 7 -4.77 42.06 -46.65
CA GLU A 7 -5.74 41.37 -45.79
C GLU A 7 -5.26 39.96 -45.45
N ARG A 8 -4.68 39.24 -46.43
CA ARG A 8 -4.06 37.93 -46.20
C ARG A 8 -2.90 38.00 -45.21
N ARG A 9 -2.10 39.07 -45.27
CA ARG A 9 -0.97 39.27 -44.36
C ARG A 9 -1.45 39.55 -42.93
N LYS A 10 -2.48 40.39 -42.75
CA LYS A 10 -3.10 40.63 -41.44
C LYS A 10 -3.69 39.36 -40.84
N ILE A 11 -4.42 38.59 -41.63
CA ILE A 11 -5.00 37.31 -41.19
C ILE A 11 -3.89 36.34 -40.77
N TYR A 12 -2.81 36.25 -41.56
CA TYR A 12 -1.66 35.41 -41.22
C TYR A 12 -0.95 35.84 -39.92
N GLU A 13 -0.74 37.14 -39.72
CA GLU A 13 -0.11 37.67 -38.51
C GLU A 13 -1.00 37.48 -37.27
N GLU A 14 -2.32 37.68 -37.38
CA GLU A 14 -3.27 37.40 -36.29
C GLU A 14 -3.37 35.91 -35.96
N GLU A 15 -3.40 35.04 -36.97
CA GLU A 15 -3.48 33.59 -36.77
C GLU A 15 -2.18 33.04 -36.18
N LYS A 16 -1.02 33.55 -36.62
CA LYS A 16 0.28 33.24 -36.02
C LYS A 16 0.36 33.67 -34.55
N ALA A 17 -0.08 34.89 -34.22
CA ALA A 17 -0.12 35.37 -32.84
C ALA A 17 -1.04 34.53 -31.94
N ARG A 18 -2.19 34.07 -32.46
CA ARG A 18 -3.10 33.16 -31.74
C ARG A 18 -2.47 31.78 -31.49
N ILE A 19 -1.73 31.24 -32.45
CA ILE A 19 -1.04 29.95 -32.32
C ILE A 19 0.07 30.05 -31.28
N GLU A 20 0.90 31.10 -31.34
CA GLU A 20 1.97 31.33 -30.36
C GLU A 20 1.41 31.54 -28.94
N ALA A 21 0.33 32.31 -28.78
CA ALA A 21 -0.35 32.47 -27.51
C ALA A 21 -0.93 31.13 -26.98
N ARG A 22 -1.51 30.30 -27.84
CA ARG A 22 -1.96 28.95 -27.47
C ARG A 22 -0.81 28.05 -27.04
N GLU A 23 0.31 28.06 -27.76
CA GLU A 23 1.49 27.29 -27.40
C GLU A 23 2.08 27.74 -26.06
N GLN A 24 2.11 29.05 -25.79
CA GLN A 24 2.52 29.58 -24.49
C GLN A 24 1.58 29.11 -23.38
N ILE A 25 0.26 29.21 -23.57
CA ILE A 25 -0.74 28.71 -22.60
C ILE A 25 -0.58 27.20 -22.35
N LEU A 26 -0.29 26.41 -23.38
CA LEU A 26 -0.08 24.96 -23.26
C LEU A 26 1.23 24.63 -22.52
N LYS A 27 2.33 25.30 -22.85
CA LYS A 27 3.61 25.16 -22.14
C LYS A 27 3.50 25.60 -20.68
N GLU A 28 2.75 26.66 -20.40
CA GLU A 28 2.44 27.16 -19.05
C GLU A 28 1.61 26.12 -18.28
N LYS A 29 0.55 25.60 -18.88
CA LYS A 29 -0.28 24.54 -18.29
C LYS A 29 0.53 23.28 -18.01
N GLN A 30 1.51 22.96 -18.85
CA GLN A 30 2.42 21.84 -18.67
C GLN A 30 3.46 22.11 -17.57
N ARG A 31 3.88 23.37 -17.37
CA ARG A 31 4.72 23.80 -16.22
C ARG A 31 3.95 23.80 -14.89
N ILE A 32 2.67 24.14 -14.92
CA ILE A 32 1.77 24.20 -13.74
C ILE A 32 1.24 22.80 -13.38
N SER A 33 1.19 21.88 -14.35
CA SER A 33 0.80 20.50 -14.12
C SER A 33 1.76 19.87 -13.10
N PRO A 34 1.25 19.41 -11.95
CA PRO A 34 2.12 19.00 -10.85
C PRO A 34 2.89 17.74 -11.25
N ASP A 35 4.22 17.76 -11.07
CA ASP A 35 5.07 16.60 -11.35
C ASP A 35 4.91 15.57 -10.23
N ASN A 36 3.82 14.83 -10.32
CA ASN A 36 3.50 13.70 -9.46
C ASN A 36 2.74 12.63 -10.24
N THR A 37 2.65 11.44 -9.67
CA THR A 37 2.15 10.25 -10.37
C THR A 37 0.62 10.28 -10.55
N MET A 38 -0.06 11.07 -9.71
CA MET A 38 -1.52 11.15 -9.66
C MET A 38 -2.13 12.31 -10.46
N GLY A 39 -1.33 13.29 -10.89
CA GLY A 39 -1.82 14.50 -11.57
C GLY A 39 -2.64 15.43 -10.66
N LEU A 40 -2.57 15.25 -9.34
CA LEU A 40 -3.27 16.07 -8.35
C LEU A 40 -2.40 17.24 -7.89
N ALA A 41 -2.99 18.37 -7.50
CA ALA A 41 -2.22 19.43 -6.85
C ALA A 41 -1.53 18.86 -5.58
N PRO A 42 -0.21 19.06 -5.37
CA PRO A 42 0.53 18.43 -4.28
C PRO A 42 -0.07 18.70 -2.90
N ASN A 43 -0.49 19.93 -2.62
CA ASN A 43 -1.15 20.28 -1.36
C ASN A 43 -2.48 19.53 -1.14
N VAL A 44 -3.27 19.33 -2.19
CA VAL A 44 -4.49 18.52 -2.13
C VAL A 44 -4.15 17.05 -1.88
N ALA A 45 -3.17 16.51 -2.61
CA ALA A 45 -2.69 15.14 -2.41
C ALA A 45 -2.13 14.92 -0.98
N GLY A 46 -1.42 15.90 -0.43
CA GLY A 46 -0.92 15.89 0.95
C GLY A 46 -2.03 15.84 1.99
N LEU A 47 -3.10 16.62 1.81
CA LEU A 47 -4.29 16.54 2.66
C LEU A 47 -4.93 15.15 2.56
N LEU A 48 -5.10 14.64 1.34
CA LEU A 48 -5.75 13.34 1.11
C LEU A 48 -4.99 12.17 1.73
N CYS A 49 -3.67 12.29 1.92
CA CYS A 49 -2.89 11.31 2.67
C CYS A 49 -3.43 11.10 4.10
N TYR A 50 -3.98 12.14 4.73
CA TYR A 50 -4.51 12.11 6.08
C TYR A 50 -6.02 11.83 6.16
N LEU A 51 -6.79 12.08 5.08
CA LEU A 51 -8.25 12.03 5.11
C LEU A 51 -8.83 10.70 5.60
N GLY A 52 -8.27 9.58 5.16
CA GLY A 52 -8.63 8.24 5.63
C GLY A 52 -7.65 7.71 6.67
N PHE A 53 -7.05 8.61 7.46
CA PHE A 53 -6.05 8.27 8.47
C PHE A 53 -4.88 7.49 7.83
N TRP A 54 -4.42 6.43 8.49
CA TRP A 54 -3.31 5.61 8.02
C TRP A 54 -3.63 4.88 6.70
N VAL A 55 -4.91 4.64 6.40
CA VAL A 55 -5.38 3.90 5.22
C VAL A 55 -5.05 4.67 3.94
N THR A 56 -5.43 5.95 3.87
CA THR A 56 -5.07 6.80 2.74
C THR A 56 -3.57 7.05 2.66
N GLY A 57 -2.88 7.09 3.80
CA GLY A 57 -1.42 7.13 3.83
C GLY A 57 -0.78 5.96 3.07
N ILE A 58 -1.24 4.74 3.29
CA ILE A 58 -0.76 3.55 2.55
C ILE A 58 -1.03 3.70 1.05
N ILE A 59 -2.26 4.09 0.68
CA ILE A 59 -2.65 4.26 -0.72
C ILE A 59 -1.72 5.24 -1.44
N PHE A 60 -1.51 6.43 -0.87
CA PHE A 60 -0.66 7.45 -1.46
C PHE A 60 0.81 7.06 -1.48
N LEU A 61 1.32 6.38 -0.45
CA LEU A 61 2.72 5.93 -0.41
C LEU A 61 3.02 4.90 -1.51
N VAL A 62 2.05 4.04 -1.81
CA VAL A 62 2.18 3.01 -2.85
C VAL A 62 2.01 3.60 -4.25
N LEU A 63 1.05 4.51 -4.43
CA LEU A 63 0.72 5.06 -5.75
C LEU A 63 1.61 6.23 -6.18
N GLU A 64 2.08 7.06 -5.25
CA GLU A 64 2.92 8.21 -5.56
C GLU A 64 4.39 7.82 -5.59
N GLN A 65 5.01 7.89 -6.78
CA GLN A 65 6.40 7.47 -7.00
C GLN A 65 7.38 8.61 -7.27
N LYS A 66 6.89 9.81 -7.58
CA LYS A 66 7.72 10.93 -8.02
C LYS A 66 7.87 12.01 -6.96
N ASN A 67 6.78 12.35 -6.29
CA ASN A 67 6.74 13.51 -5.41
C ASN A 67 7.01 13.11 -3.95
N ASN A 68 8.23 13.39 -3.48
CA ASN A 68 8.66 13.07 -2.12
C ASN A 68 7.94 13.88 -1.03
N TRP A 69 7.42 15.07 -1.36
CA TRP A 69 6.64 15.88 -0.42
C TRP A 69 5.30 15.17 -0.11
N ILE A 70 4.60 14.66 -1.15
CA ILE A 70 3.38 13.88 -0.97
C ILE A 70 3.67 12.56 -0.23
N ARG A 71 4.75 11.86 -0.61
CA ARG A 71 5.17 10.61 0.05
C ARG A 71 5.49 10.81 1.53
N PHE A 72 6.04 11.97 1.92
CA PHE A 72 6.27 12.29 3.32
C PHE A 72 4.94 12.37 4.10
N HIS A 73 3.95 13.09 3.59
CA HIS A 73 2.62 13.16 4.22
C HIS A 73 1.96 11.78 4.30
N ALA A 74 2.11 10.97 3.25
CA ALA A 74 1.66 9.59 3.22
C ALA A 74 2.30 8.75 4.34
N ALA A 75 3.63 8.79 4.46
CA ALA A 75 4.38 8.07 5.50
C ALA A 75 4.05 8.59 6.91
N GLN A 76 3.97 9.91 7.12
CA GLN A 76 3.62 10.49 8.42
C GLN A 76 2.21 10.07 8.83
N SER A 77 1.26 10.03 7.90
CA SER A 77 -0.11 9.55 8.15
C SER A 77 -0.14 8.10 8.64
N ILE A 78 0.63 7.22 7.98
CA ILE A 78 0.74 5.80 8.36
C ILE A 78 1.28 5.68 9.78
N VAL A 79 2.37 6.38 10.09
CA VAL A 79 3.05 6.25 11.39
C VAL A 79 2.17 6.79 12.52
N VAL A 80 1.60 7.99 12.38
CA VAL A 80 0.75 8.60 13.43
C VAL A 80 -0.51 7.76 13.65
N PHE A 81 -1.32 7.59 12.60
CA PHE A 81 -2.65 7.03 12.78
C PHE A 81 -2.65 5.51 12.83
N GLY A 82 -1.63 4.86 12.27
CA GLY A 82 -1.43 3.43 12.43
C GLY A 82 -1.01 3.10 13.86
N ALA A 83 -0.14 3.91 14.47
CA ALA A 83 0.22 3.75 15.88
C ALA A 83 -0.97 4.05 16.80
N LEU A 84 -1.75 5.11 16.55
CA LEU A 84 -2.95 5.41 17.34
C LEU A 84 -4.01 4.31 17.23
N PHE A 85 -4.26 3.81 16.01
CA PHE A 85 -5.18 2.68 15.80
C PHE A 85 -4.71 1.43 16.53
N LEU A 86 -3.41 1.12 16.47
CA LEU A 86 -2.85 -0.02 17.18
C LEU A 86 -2.93 0.16 18.70
N ALA A 87 -2.66 1.35 19.23
CA ALA A 87 -2.76 1.64 20.65
C ALA A 87 -4.22 1.54 21.16
N ASP A 88 -5.19 2.10 20.42
CA ASP A 88 -6.61 1.96 20.72
C ASP A 88 -7.04 0.49 20.72
N LEU A 89 -6.58 -0.26 19.73
CA LEU A 89 -6.86 -1.68 19.63
C LEU A 89 -6.25 -2.50 20.79
N LEU A 90 -5.05 -2.16 21.27
CA LEU A 90 -4.40 -2.88 22.37
C LEU A 90 -4.98 -2.50 23.74
N LEU A 91 -5.24 -1.21 23.95
CA LEU A 91 -5.63 -0.66 25.25
C LEU A 91 -7.15 -0.64 25.45
N GLY A 92 -7.93 -0.64 24.37
CA GLY A 92 -9.39 -0.51 24.39
C GLY A 92 -10.12 -1.61 25.16
N TRP A 93 -9.52 -2.80 25.27
CA TRP A 93 -10.10 -3.95 25.98
C TRP A 93 -9.84 -3.94 27.48
N ILE A 94 -8.90 -3.11 27.96
CA ILE A 94 -8.55 -3.01 29.37
C ILE A 94 -9.61 -2.12 30.06
N PRO A 95 -10.39 -2.64 31.02
CA PRO A 95 -11.36 -1.84 31.77
C PRO A 95 -10.66 -0.62 32.40
N ILE A 96 -11.33 0.53 32.42
CA ILE A 96 -10.81 1.83 32.89
C ILE A 96 -9.72 2.44 31.97
N VAL A 97 -8.69 1.68 31.59
CA VAL A 97 -7.57 2.18 30.75
C VAL A 97 -8.03 2.49 29.33
N GLY A 98 -8.82 1.64 28.69
CA GLY A 98 -9.37 1.86 27.35
C GLY A 98 -10.19 3.15 27.25
N PRO A 99 -11.21 3.34 28.09
CA PRO A 99 -11.99 4.58 28.11
C PRO A 99 -11.16 5.84 28.38
N VAL A 100 -10.18 5.80 29.30
CA VAL A 100 -9.29 6.93 29.58
C VAL A 100 -8.38 7.22 28.39
N PHE A 101 -7.81 6.19 27.76
CA PHE A 101 -7.00 6.33 26.55
C PHE A 101 -7.82 6.98 25.43
N LEU A 102 -9.04 6.49 25.17
CA LEU A 102 -9.92 7.04 24.15
C LEU A 102 -10.33 8.49 24.46
N ALA A 103 -10.58 8.83 25.72
CA ALA A 103 -10.94 10.20 26.12
C ALA A 103 -9.78 11.20 25.89
N VAL A 104 -8.54 10.80 26.21
CA VAL A 104 -7.36 11.67 26.06
C VAL A 104 -6.88 11.70 24.61
N PHE A 105 -6.61 10.53 24.03
CA PHE A 105 -6.00 10.41 22.70
C PHE A 105 -7.01 10.49 21.57
N GLY A 106 -8.29 10.23 21.82
CA GLY A 106 -9.34 10.41 20.82
C GLY A 106 -9.52 11.88 20.44
N LEU A 107 -9.70 12.76 21.44
CA LEU A 107 -9.87 14.20 21.18
C LEU A 107 -8.56 14.84 20.68
N THR A 108 -7.42 14.58 21.33
CA THR A 108 -6.13 15.11 20.87
C THR A 108 -5.75 14.57 19.50
N GLY A 109 -6.00 13.28 19.23
CA GLY A 109 -5.78 12.66 17.93
C GLY A 109 -6.67 13.23 16.84
N PHE A 110 -7.93 13.54 17.15
CA PHE A 110 -8.85 14.21 16.23
C PHE A 110 -8.41 15.65 15.91
N ILE A 111 -7.99 16.43 16.92
CA ILE A 111 -7.44 17.77 16.69
C ILE A 111 -6.18 17.69 15.83
N LEU A 112 -5.26 16.78 16.15
CA LEU A 112 -4.04 16.55 15.38
C LEU A 112 -4.36 16.19 13.92
N TRP A 113 -5.37 15.34 13.69
CA TRP A 113 -5.83 14.97 12.36
C TRP A 113 -6.28 16.17 11.51
N ILE A 114 -7.10 17.05 12.09
CA ILE A 114 -7.51 18.29 11.42
C ILE A 114 -6.30 19.19 11.14
N VAL A 115 -5.41 19.38 12.12
CA VAL A 115 -4.21 20.22 11.96
C VAL A 115 -3.32 19.72 10.83
N LEU A 116 -3.06 18.42 10.75
CA LEU A 116 -2.22 17.83 9.69
C LEU A 116 -2.83 18.01 8.30
N MET A 117 -4.16 17.88 8.17
CA MET A 117 -4.86 18.14 6.91
C MET A 117 -4.77 19.60 6.50
N VAL A 118 -5.06 20.54 7.41
CA VAL A 118 -5.01 21.99 7.13
C VAL A 118 -3.60 22.41 6.75
N LYS A 119 -2.59 21.95 7.49
CA LYS A 119 -1.18 22.25 7.21
C LYS A 119 -0.75 21.74 5.84
N ALA A 120 -1.08 20.49 5.49
CA ALA A 120 -0.78 19.94 4.18
C ALA A 120 -1.52 20.68 3.05
N TYR A 121 -2.78 21.08 3.27
CA TYR A 121 -3.54 21.86 2.30
C TYR A 121 -2.93 23.24 2.02
N ASN A 122 -2.32 23.84 3.04
CA ASN A 122 -1.58 25.11 2.93
C ASN A 122 -0.17 24.94 2.32
N GLY A 123 0.23 23.71 1.95
CA GLY A 123 1.55 23.42 1.38
C GLY A 123 2.68 23.28 2.41
N GLU A 124 2.35 23.32 3.71
CA GLU A 124 3.32 23.21 4.79
C GLU A 124 3.68 21.75 5.08
N ARG A 125 4.98 21.45 5.11
CA ARG A 125 5.50 20.16 5.55
C ARG A 125 5.57 20.13 7.09
N TYR A 126 4.41 20.13 7.76
CA TYR A 126 4.34 20.10 9.22
C TYR A 126 4.84 18.76 9.78
N LYS A 127 6.10 18.76 10.24
CA LYS A 127 6.81 17.59 10.76
C LYS A 127 6.54 17.41 12.25
N LEU A 128 5.93 16.28 12.62
CA LEU A 128 5.72 15.97 14.03
C LEU A 128 7.02 15.50 14.70
N PRO A 129 7.29 15.88 15.96
CA PRO A 129 8.43 15.37 16.70
C PRO A 129 8.42 13.84 16.73
N MET A 130 9.59 13.20 16.54
CA MET A 130 9.79 11.74 16.49
C MET A 130 9.12 11.04 15.30
N VAL A 131 7.81 11.25 15.09
CA VAL A 131 7.05 10.61 14.01
C VAL A 131 7.49 11.10 12.64
N GLY A 132 7.74 12.40 12.50
CA GLY A 132 8.23 12.99 11.27
C GLY A 132 9.62 12.49 10.87
N ASP A 133 10.49 12.18 11.85
CA ASP A 133 11.81 11.59 11.59
C ASP A 133 11.67 10.15 11.07
N ILE A 134 10.72 9.38 11.59
CA ILE A 134 10.41 8.03 11.10
C ILE A 134 9.86 8.12 9.67
N ALA A 135 8.93 9.04 9.41
CA ALA A 135 8.37 9.26 8.08
C ALA A 135 9.46 9.61 7.04
N GLU A 136 10.42 10.46 7.40
CA GLU A 136 11.59 10.80 6.58
C GLU A 136 12.45 9.59 6.21
N ARG A 137 12.69 8.72 7.19
CA ARG A 137 13.45 7.48 6.97
C ARG A 137 12.71 6.52 6.03
N ILE A 138 11.39 6.42 6.14
CA ILE A 138 10.55 5.58 5.26
C ILE A 138 10.67 6.04 3.80
N VAL A 139 10.67 7.35 3.56
CA VAL A 139 10.72 7.90 2.18
C VAL A 139 12.15 8.11 1.65
N GLY A 140 13.17 7.98 2.50
CA GLY A 140 14.58 8.14 2.11
C GLY A 140 14.96 9.59 1.81
N VAL A 141 14.27 10.58 2.41
CA VAL A 141 14.50 12.00 2.14
C VAL A 141 14.70 12.76 3.45
N PRO A 142 15.95 12.86 3.95
CA PRO A 142 16.27 13.58 5.18
C PRO A 142 16.07 15.08 4.99
N GLY A 143 15.23 15.71 5.83
CA GLY A 143 15.21 17.14 6.15
C GLY A 143 15.23 18.22 5.05
N ALA A 144 15.15 17.89 3.75
CA ALA A 144 15.56 18.81 2.68
C ALA A 144 14.60 18.91 1.48
N THR A 145 13.32 18.57 1.61
CA THR A 145 12.35 19.05 0.59
C THR A 145 11.77 20.38 1.09
N PRO A 146 11.88 21.47 0.32
CA PRO A 146 11.21 22.73 0.63
C PRO A 146 9.70 22.54 0.81
N ASP A 147 9.05 23.46 1.54
CA ASP A 147 7.59 23.57 1.55
C ASP A 147 7.07 23.72 0.13
N TYR A 148 5.87 23.18 -0.11
CA TYR A 148 5.26 23.29 -1.42
C TYR A 148 4.75 24.72 -1.61
N GLN A 149 5.38 25.45 -2.52
CA GLN A 149 4.84 26.72 -3.02
C GLN A 149 3.90 26.41 -4.20
N PRO A 150 2.62 26.79 -4.12
CA PRO A 150 1.74 26.74 -5.28
C PRO A 150 2.32 27.57 -6.42
N PRO A 151 2.20 27.13 -7.69
CA PRO A 151 2.60 27.96 -8.82
C PRO A 151 1.85 29.31 -8.78
N VAL A 152 2.60 30.41 -8.78
CA VAL A 152 2.05 31.78 -8.73
C VAL A 152 1.29 32.05 -10.05
N PRO A 153 0.01 32.47 -10.02
CA PRO A 153 -0.72 32.82 -11.24
C PRO A 153 -0.05 33.95 -12.04
N PRO A 154 -0.07 33.91 -13.39
CA PRO A 154 0.65 34.87 -14.25
C PRO A 154 0.29 36.36 -14.04
N LEU A 155 -0.88 36.67 -13.47
CA LEU A 155 -1.28 38.06 -13.17
C LEU A 155 -0.34 38.76 -12.17
N ALA A 156 0.48 38.03 -11.43
CA ALA A 156 1.46 38.60 -10.50
C ALA A 156 2.84 38.92 -11.14
N ILE A 157 3.15 38.41 -12.34
CA ILE A 157 4.48 38.55 -12.99
C ILE A 157 4.39 39.44 -14.24
N ALA A 158 3.44 40.37 -14.30
CA ALA A 158 3.31 41.33 -15.40
C ALA A 158 4.38 42.45 -15.33
N ALA A 159 5.66 42.07 -15.38
CA ALA A 159 6.77 42.96 -15.71
C ALA A 159 7.79 42.18 -16.58
N PRO A 160 8.25 42.70 -17.73
CA PRO A 160 8.97 41.91 -18.71
C PRO A 160 10.41 41.68 -18.23
N VAL A 161 10.73 40.45 -17.84
CA VAL A 161 12.12 40.00 -17.69
C VAL A 161 12.61 39.59 -19.09
N ALA A 162 13.54 40.36 -19.64
CA ALA A 162 14.16 40.12 -20.94
C ALA A 162 14.89 38.77 -20.97
N ALA A 163 14.67 38.00 -22.05
CA ALA A 163 15.32 36.72 -22.28
C ALA A 163 16.81 36.90 -22.68
N PRO A 164 17.75 36.05 -22.22
CA PRO A 164 19.14 36.06 -22.70
C PRO A 164 19.28 35.42 -24.09
N PRO A 165 20.30 35.77 -24.89
CA PRO A 165 20.39 35.40 -26.31
C PRO A 165 20.85 33.96 -26.55
N GLU A 166 20.26 33.34 -27.57
CA GLU A 166 20.59 32.02 -28.12
C GLU A 166 21.99 31.99 -28.79
N LYS A 167 22.67 30.84 -28.70
CA LYS A 167 23.95 30.55 -29.40
C LYS A 167 23.70 29.66 -30.64
N PRO A 168 24.48 29.81 -31.74
CA PRO A 168 24.20 29.14 -33.02
C PRO A 168 24.80 27.72 -33.16
N PRO A 169 24.37 26.92 -34.16
CA PRO A 169 24.64 25.48 -34.22
C PRO A 169 25.96 25.12 -34.92
N GLY A 170 26.68 24.15 -34.37
CA GLY A 170 27.86 23.51 -34.96
C GLY A 170 27.57 22.11 -35.50
N LYS A 171 28.19 21.78 -36.63
CA LYS A 171 27.96 20.61 -37.50
C LYS A 171 28.81 19.37 -37.14
N THR A 172 28.21 18.19 -37.39
CA THR A 172 28.73 16.91 -37.92
C THR A 172 29.86 16.15 -37.19
N GLU A 173 29.59 14.89 -36.82
CA GLU A 173 30.26 13.69 -37.39
C GLU A 173 29.64 12.38 -36.88
N ALA A 174 29.51 11.41 -37.78
CA ALA A 174 29.04 10.05 -37.52
C ALA A 174 30.21 9.05 -37.69
N PRO A 175 30.33 8.02 -36.84
CA PRO A 175 31.11 6.82 -37.16
C PRO A 175 30.26 5.53 -37.24
N PRO A 176 30.82 4.44 -37.79
CA PRO A 176 30.14 3.60 -38.78
C PRO A 176 29.44 2.36 -38.22
N ALA A 177 28.64 1.76 -39.10
CA ALA A 177 27.83 0.56 -38.92
C ALA A 177 28.59 -0.62 -38.26
N ALA A 178 28.03 -1.12 -37.15
CA ALA A 178 28.33 -2.43 -36.58
C ALA A 178 27.14 -3.37 -36.83
N THR A 179 27.46 -4.49 -37.49
CA THR A 179 26.66 -5.67 -37.81
C THR A 179 25.56 -6.05 -36.81
N ALA A 180 24.33 -6.22 -37.31
CA ALA A 180 23.09 -6.44 -36.58
C ALA A 180 22.60 -7.91 -36.47
N PRO A 181 23.37 -8.88 -35.92
CA PRO A 181 22.72 -10.06 -35.30
C PRO A 181 23.09 -10.30 -33.82
N ALA A 182 24.18 -9.75 -33.30
CA ALA A 182 24.68 -10.10 -31.95
C ALA A 182 24.04 -9.33 -30.78
N ILE A 183 23.39 -8.19 -31.09
CA ILE A 183 22.78 -7.32 -30.08
C ILE A 183 21.39 -7.84 -29.71
N ASP A 184 20.59 -8.28 -30.70
CA ASP A 184 19.27 -8.86 -30.46
C ASP A 184 19.33 -10.16 -29.66
N GLU A 185 20.32 -11.02 -29.90
CA GLU A 185 20.49 -12.27 -29.14
C GLU A 185 20.86 -12.01 -27.67
N LYS A 186 21.74 -11.03 -27.42
CA LYS A 186 22.11 -10.62 -26.04
C LYS A 186 20.97 -9.90 -25.32
N ILE A 187 20.16 -9.12 -26.04
CA ILE A 187 18.98 -8.45 -25.48
C ILE A 187 17.90 -9.49 -25.18
N SER A 188 17.60 -10.40 -26.12
CA SER A 188 16.67 -11.52 -25.92
C SER A 188 17.06 -12.33 -24.70
N ARG A 189 18.35 -12.73 -24.57
CA ARG A 189 18.80 -13.54 -23.43
C ARG A 189 18.65 -12.83 -22.09
N LYS A 190 18.94 -11.53 -22.01
CA LYS A 190 18.73 -10.73 -20.78
C LYS A 190 17.25 -10.54 -20.47
N VAL A 191 16.44 -10.33 -21.50
CA VAL A 191 14.98 -10.19 -21.40
C VAL A 191 14.38 -11.51 -20.93
N ASP A 192 14.84 -12.64 -21.45
CA ASP A 192 14.44 -13.98 -21.04
C ASP A 192 14.88 -14.29 -19.62
N GLU A 193 16.12 -13.99 -19.21
CA GLU A 193 16.56 -14.12 -17.81
C GLU A 193 15.74 -13.23 -16.85
N PHE A 194 15.38 -12.02 -17.28
CA PHE A 194 14.56 -11.10 -16.49
C PHE A 194 13.11 -11.59 -16.34
N PHE A 195 12.51 -12.10 -17.43
CA PHE A 195 11.17 -12.70 -17.42
C PHE A 195 11.15 -14.05 -16.68
N GLN A 196 12.21 -14.86 -16.80
CA GLN A 196 12.41 -16.10 -16.05
C GLN A 196 12.47 -15.83 -14.54
N LYS A 197 13.16 -14.78 -14.08
CA LYS A 197 13.15 -14.38 -12.66
C LYS A 197 11.75 -14.00 -12.16
N ARG A 198 10.98 -13.22 -12.94
CA ARG A 198 9.60 -12.83 -12.57
C ARG A 198 8.60 -13.98 -12.62
N ARG A 199 8.71 -14.89 -13.58
CA ARG A 199 7.83 -16.08 -13.69
C ARG A 199 8.16 -17.12 -12.63
N THR A 200 9.45 -17.42 -12.43
CA THR A 200 9.93 -18.35 -11.40
C THR A 200 9.57 -17.87 -9.99
N GLY A 201 9.69 -16.56 -9.72
CA GLY A 201 9.26 -16.00 -8.44
C GLY A 201 7.76 -16.19 -8.17
N ARG A 202 6.91 -15.99 -9.18
CA ARG A 202 5.45 -16.17 -9.08
C ARG A 202 5.04 -17.63 -8.85
N ILE A 203 5.71 -18.57 -9.52
CA ILE A 203 5.47 -20.00 -9.33
C ILE A 203 5.93 -20.43 -7.93
N THR A 204 7.09 -19.96 -7.48
CA THR A 204 7.63 -20.25 -6.15
C THR A 204 6.68 -19.75 -5.05
N SER A 205 6.15 -18.54 -5.18
CA SER A 205 5.17 -18.02 -4.22
C SER A 205 3.87 -18.84 -4.19
N SER A 206 3.40 -19.30 -5.36
CA SER A 206 2.20 -20.15 -5.42
C SER A 206 2.46 -21.52 -4.81
N ALA A 207 3.61 -22.14 -5.08
CA ALA A 207 4.00 -23.41 -4.50
C ALA A 207 4.12 -23.31 -2.97
N PHE A 208 4.70 -22.23 -2.46
CA PHE A 208 4.78 -21.96 -1.02
C PHE A 208 3.39 -21.81 -0.39
N ALA A 209 2.49 -21.04 -1.01
CA ALA A 209 1.12 -20.87 -0.54
C ALA A 209 0.35 -22.20 -0.49
N ILE A 210 0.51 -23.06 -1.51
CA ILE A 210 -0.07 -24.40 -1.53
C ILE A 210 0.49 -25.26 -0.40
N ALA A 211 1.81 -25.33 -0.28
CA ALA A 211 2.48 -26.14 0.74
C ALA A 211 2.03 -25.73 2.15
N TRP A 212 2.04 -24.43 2.46
CA TRP A 212 1.58 -23.92 3.75
C TRP A 212 0.10 -24.19 3.98
N SER A 213 -0.75 -24.06 2.95
CA SER A 213 -2.17 -24.35 3.08
C SER A 213 -2.43 -25.84 3.40
N VAL A 214 -1.66 -26.75 2.80
CA VAL A 214 -1.73 -28.18 3.11
C VAL A 214 -1.26 -28.46 4.53
N VAL A 215 -0.15 -27.84 4.97
CA VAL A 215 0.34 -27.96 6.34
C VAL A 215 -0.71 -27.51 7.35
N LEU A 216 -1.35 -26.35 7.12
CA LEU A 216 -2.41 -25.86 8.00
C LEU A 216 -3.63 -26.78 7.99
N LEU A 217 -4.04 -27.30 6.83
CA LEU A 217 -5.16 -28.24 6.73
C LEU A 217 -4.86 -29.51 7.55
N VAL A 218 -3.68 -30.10 7.38
CA VAL A 218 -3.26 -31.28 8.15
C VAL A 218 -3.19 -30.96 9.65
N PHE A 219 -2.55 -29.85 10.02
CA PHE A 219 -2.42 -29.46 11.41
C PHE A 219 -3.78 -29.28 12.08
N PHE A 220 -4.67 -28.48 11.49
CA PHE A 220 -5.96 -28.18 12.11
C PHE A 220 -6.95 -29.34 12.07
N ASN A 221 -6.87 -30.27 11.11
CA ASN A 221 -7.77 -31.43 11.09
C ASN A 221 -7.28 -32.61 11.96
N PHE A 222 -5.97 -32.79 12.10
CA PHE A 222 -5.41 -33.98 12.78
C PHE A 222 -4.68 -33.65 14.08
N PHE A 223 -4.07 -32.48 14.17
CA PHE A 223 -3.16 -32.12 15.24
C PHE A 223 -3.66 -30.98 16.16
N ASN A 224 -4.84 -30.41 15.92
CA ASN A 224 -5.35 -29.29 16.73
C ASN A 224 -5.37 -29.61 18.24
N GLN A 225 -5.74 -30.84 18.61
CA GLN A 225 -5.80 -31.32 20.00
C GLN A 225 -4.43 -31.39 20.71
N TYR A 226 -3.33 -31.35 19.96
CA TYR A 226 -1.97 -31.35 20.53
C TYR A 226 -1.50 -29.94 20.88
N PHE A 227 -2.23 -28.91 20.44
CA PHE A 227 -1.98 -27.53 20.80
C PHE A 227 -2.64 -27.23 22.15
N GLY A 228 -1.84 -27.19 23.21
CA GLY A 228 -2.35 -27.14 24.57
C GLY A 228 -1.27 -27.04 25.64
N TYR A 229 -1.71 -26.95 26.89
CA TYR A 229 -0.86 -27.01 28.05
C TYR A 229 -0.54 -28.46 28.43
N TYR A 230 0.73 -28.74 28.75
CA TYR A 230 1.19 -30.04 29.21
C TYR A 230 1.63 -29.92 30.67
N GLY A 231 0.88 -30.56 31.55
CA GLY A 231 1.14 -30.58 32.98
C GLY A 231 1.60 -31.96 33.44
N ALA A 232 2.49 -31.99 34.43
CA ALA A 232 2.86 -33.20 35.13
C ALA A 232 2.25 -33.16 36.54
N ASP A 233 1.48 -34.19 36.89
CA ASP A 233 1.02 -34.40 38.26
C ASP A 233 1.85 -35.52 38.90
N THR A 234 2.30 -35.31 40.13
CA THR A 234 3.09 -36.28 40.88
C THR A 234 2.28 -36.81 42.04
N SER A 235 1.82 -38.06 41.91
CA SER A 235 1.10 -38.76 42.96
C SER A 235 1.99 -39.88 43.52
N GLY A 236 2.61 -39.63 44.67
CA GLY A 236 3.62 -40.52 45.26
C GLY A 236 4.92 -40.52 44.45
N ASN A 237 5.32 -41.68 43.92
CA ASN A 237 6.52 -41.83 43.07
C ASN A 237 6.20 -41.89 41.56
N ILE A 238 4.95 -41.68 41.16
CA ILE A 238 4.53 -41.75 39.75
C ILE A 238 4.26 -40.33 39.24
N ILE A 239 4.91 -39.98 38.13
CA ILE A 239 4.67 -38.74 37.38
C ILE A 239 3.74 -39.06 36.22
N THR A 240 2.55 -38.47 36.21
CA THR A 240 1.56 -38.61 35.12
C THR A 240 1.52 -37.32 34.32
N TRP A 241 1.82 -37.41 33.02
CA TRP A 241 1.71 -36.28 32.10
C TRP A 241 0.31 -36.21 31.50
N THR A 242 -0.37 -35.09 31.74
CA THR A 242 -1.71 -34.82 31.21
C THR A 242 -1.65 -33.64 30.26
N ARG A 243 -2.35 -33.78 29.13
CA ARG A 243 -2.47 -32.74 28.10
C ARG A 243 -3.84 -32.10 28.18
N TYR A 244 -3.87 -30.77 28.18
CA TYR A 244 -5.07 -29.96 28.14
C TYR A 244 -5.04 -29.11 26.86
N THR A 245 -5.95 -29.40 25.91
CA THR A 245 -6.06 -28.66 24.64
C THR A 245 -6.44 -27.21 24.90
N PHE A 246 -5.90 -26.27 24.12
CA PHE A 246 -6.35 -24.88 24.13
C PHE A 246 -7.64 -24.68 23.33
N PHE A 247 -8.06 -25.64 22.50
CA PHE A 247 -9.30 -25.51 21.74
C PHE A 247 -10.50 -26.07 22.50
N THR A 248 -11.60 -25.32 22.50
CA THR A 248 -12.92 -25.81 22.94
C THR A 248 -13.61 -26.59 21.81
N TRP A 249 -14.77 -27.18 22.11
CA TRP A 249 -15.61 -27.84 21.11
C TRP A 249 -16.13 -26.88 20.02
N ASP A 250 -16.13 -25.57 20.25
CA ASP A 250 -16.54 -24.57 19.26
C ASP A 250 -15.58 -24.49 18.08
N ILE A 251 -14.40 -25.12 18.16
CA ILE A 251 -13.47 -25.23 17.03
C ILE A 251 -14.13 -25.89 15.81
N ASP A 252 -15.09 -26.78 16.02
CA ASP A 252 -15.85 -27.46 14.96
C ASP A 252 -16.74 -26.51 14.15
N LEU A 253 -17.10 -25.35 14.71
CA LEU A 253 -17.81 -24.29 13.98
C LEU A 253 -16.87 -23.53 13.04
N TRP A 254 -15.59 -23.42 13.40
CA TRP A 254 -14.60 -22.68 12.63
C TRP A 254 -13.87 -23.54 11.59
N LEU A 255 -13.60 -24.81 11.89
CA LEU A 255 -12.85 -25.72 11.01
C LEU A 255 -13.41 -25.81 9.57
N PRO A 256 -14.73 -25.88 9.32
CA PRO A 256 -15.26 -25.87 7.96
C PRO A 256 -14.93 -24.60 7.18
N VAL A 257 -14.92 -23.43 7.84
CA VAL A 257 -14.57 -22.14 7.24
C VAL A 257 -13.10 -22.12 6.85
N LEU A 258 -12.22 -22.54 7.76
CA LEU A 258 -10.79 -22.68 7.49
C LEU A 258 -10.54 -23.65 6.32
N ASN A 259 -11.10 -24.86 6.39
CA ASN A 259 -10.89 -25.91 5.39
C ASN A 259 -11.34 -25.45 4.00
N THR A 260 -12.49 -24.78 3.91
CA THR A 260 -13.01 -24.23 2.65
C THR A 260 -12.07 -23.16 2.09
N THR A 261 -11.61 -22.23 2.93
CA THR A 261 -10.66 -21.18 2.53
C THR A 261 -9.33 -21.76 2.05
N LEU A 262 -8.77 -22.73 2.76
CA LEU A 262 -7.50 -23.37 2.37
C LEU A 262 -7.66 -24.18 1.09
N ALA A 263 -8.77 -24.92 0.91
CA ALA A 263 -9.05 -25.67 -0.31
C ALA A 263 -9.16 -24.75 -1.53
N ILE A 264 -9.95 -23.67 -1.43
CA ILE A 264 -10.08 -22.66 -2.50
C ILE A 264 -8.71 -21.99 -2.77
N THR A 265 -7.92 -21.74 -1.74
CA THR A 265 -6.57 -21.16 -1.88
C THR A 265 -5.64 -22.09 -2.65
N ILE A 266 -5.64 -23.40 -2.35
CA ILE A 266 -4.84 -24.41 -3.06
C ILE A 266 -5.26 -24.47 -4.53
N VAL A 267 -6.56 -24.59 -4.81
CA VAL A 267 -7.09 -24.64 -6.18
C VAL A 267 -6.74 -23.36 -6.95
N GLY A 268 -6.94 -22.19 -6.32
CA GLY A 268 -6.61 -20.91 -6.90
C GLY A 268 -5.13 -20.80 -7.27
N HIS A 269 -4.22 -21.17 -6.37
CA HIS A 269 -2.78 -21.13 -6.66
C HIS A 269 -2.35 -22.17 -7.69
N PHE A 270 -2.99 -23.35 -7.73
CA PHE A 270 -2.76 -24.34 -8.79
C PHE A 270 -3.15 -23.76 -10.16
N ILE A 271 -4.33 -23.13 -10.25
CA ILE A 271 -4.78 -22.40 -11.45
C ILE A 271 -3.75 -21.33 -11.85
N LEU A 272 -3.17 -20.59 -10.91
CA LEU A 272 -2.14 -19.57 -11.20
C LEU A 272 -0.79 -20.13 -11.66
N ILE A 273 -0.49 -21.39 -11.36
CA ILE A 273 0.69 -22.09 -11.89
C ILE A 273 0.44 -22.52 -13.33
N VAL A 274 -0.75 -23.04 -13.63
CA VAL A 274 -1.14 -23.51 -14.98
C VAL A 274 -1.40 -22.33 -15.92
N TYR A 275 -2.16 -21.34 -15.47
CA TYR A 275 -2.61 -20.19 -16.25
C TYR A 275 -2.00 -18.90 -15.69
N ASP A 276 -0.93 -18.41 -16.31
CA ASP A 276 -0.25 -17.19 -15.89
C ASP A 276 -0.84 -15.92 -16.52
N ARG A 277 -2.17 -15.75 -16.42
CA ARG A 277 -2.85 -14.54 -16.89
C ARG A 277 -2.83 -13.45 -15.81
N TYR A 278 -2.55 -12.22 -16.23
CA TYR A 278 -2.45 -11.09 -15.32
C TYR A 278 -3.72 -10.80 -14.51
N LEU A 279 -4.87 -10.68 -15.20
CA LEU A 279 -6.16 -10.41 -14.56
C LEU A 279 -6.57 -11.56 -13.62
N LEU A 280 -6.37 -12.81 -14.07
CA LEU A 280 -6.65 -13.99 -13.26
C LEU A 280 -5.86 -13.98 -11.96
N ARG A 281 -4.56 -13.65 -12.00
CA ARG A 281 -3.73 -13.52 -10.80
C ARG A 281 -4.24 -12.46 -9.85
N ARG A 282 -4.63 -11.29 -10.35
CA ARG A 282 -5.15 -10.21 -9.51
C ARG A 282 -6.45 -10.62 -8.81
N VAL A 283 -7.38 -11.21 -9.56
CA VAL A 283 -8.67 -11.67 -9.05
C VAL A 283 -8.49 -12.79 -8.03
N VAL A 284 -7.74 -13.85 -8.37
CA VAL A 284 -7.51 -14.98 -7.46
C VAL A 284 -6.88 -14.51 -6.15
N LEU A 285 -5.83 -13.69 -6.22
CA LEU A 285 -5.16 -13.23 -5.00
C LEU A 285 -6.02 -12.28 -4.15
N LEU A 286 -6.94 -11.53 -4.77
CA LEU A 286 -7.92 -10.71 -4.06
C LEU A 286 -8.95 -11.60 -3.35
N ILE A 287 -9.50 -12.60 -4.05
CA ILE A 287 -10.46 -13.56 -3.50
C ILE A 287 -9.84 -14.32 -2.32
N THR A 288 -8.63 -14.86 -2.46
CA THR A 288 -7.96 -15.60 -1.37
C THR A 288 -7.66 -14.71 -0.17
N ALA A 289 -7.32 -13.44 -0.38
CA ALA A 289 -7.11 -12.50 0.72
C ALA A 289 -8.42 -12.19 1.46
N THR A 290 -9.53 -12.02 0.75
CA THR A 290 -10.86 -11.81 1.34
C THR A 290 -11.34 -13.02 2.13
N LEU A 291 -11.15 -14.23 1.60
CA LEU A 291 -11.47 -15.47 2.32
C LEU A 291 -10.57 -15.66 3.55
N GLY A 292 -9.28 -15.31 3.44
CA GLY A 292 -8.35 -15.28 4.58
C GLY A 292 -8.82 -14.32 5.68
N LEU A 293 -9.25 -13.11 5.31
CA LEU A 293 -9.84 -12.16 6.26
C LEU A 293 -11.10 -12.74 6.92
N ALA A 294 -12.02 -13.30 6.14
CA ALA A 294 -13.24 -13.91 6.67
C ALA A 294 -12.94 -15.06 7.65
N THR A 295 -11.91 -15.87 7.36
CA THR A 295 -11.46 -16.96 8.25
C THR A 295 -10.92 -16.43 9.57
N VAL A 296 -10.17 -15.32 9.55
CA VAL A 296 -9.62 -14.71 10.77
C VAL A 296 -10.72 -13.99 11.57
N VAL A 297 -11.64 -13.29 10.90
CA VAL A 297 -12.78 -12.63 11.54
C VAL A 297 -13.71 -13.64 12.20
N THR A 298 -13.99 -14.77 11.54
CA THR A 298 -14.78 -15.86 12.14
C THR A 298 -14.05 -16.50 13.32
N LEU A 299 -12.73 -16.69 13.25
CA LEU A 299 -11.94 -17.18 14.39
C LEU A 299 -12.01 -16.22 15.58
N LEU A 300 -11.95 -14.91 15.33
CA LEU A 300 -12.10 -13.87 16.36
C LEU A 300 -13.50 -13.83 16.95
N ALA A 301 -14.53 -14.04 16.13
CA ALA A 301 -15.93 -14.00 16.56
C ALA A 301 -16.32 -15.21 17.40
N ILE A 302 -15.87 -16.41 17.01
CA ILE A 302 -16.11 -17.64 17.75
C ILE A 302 -15.18 -17.72 18.97
N PHE A 303 -13.92 -17.32 18.77
CA PHE A 303 -12.82 -17.39 19.74
C PHE A 303 -12.81 -18.71 20.54
N PRO A 304 -12.62 -19.87 19.87
CA PRO A 304 -12.77 -21.20 20.46
C PRO A 304 -11.55 -21.62 21.32
N PHE A 305 -11.01 -20.69 22.10
CA PHE A 305 -9.83 -20.90 22.92
C PHE A 305 -10.17 -20.93 24.41
N ASP A 306 -9.69 -21.94 25.12
CA ASP A 306 -9.70 -22.04 26.58
C ASP A 306 -8.27 -22.03 27.12
N PHE A 307 -7.89 -20.89 27.68
CA PHE A 307 -6.58 -20.71 28.32
C PHE A 307 -6.62 -20.91 29.84
N SER A 308 -7.77 -21.27 30.43
CA SER A 308 -7.90 -21.55 31.87
C SER A 308 -7.08 -22.75 32.33
N VAL A 309 -6.67 -23.58 31.37
CA VAL A 309 -5.77 -24.72 31.57
C VAL A 309 -4.33 -24.31 31.95
N ILE A 310 -3.99 -23.02 31.83
CA ILE A 310 -2.70 -22.47 32.23
C ILE A 310 -2.75 -22.15 33.74
N PRO A 311 -1.92 -22.78 34.59
CA PRO A 311 -2.05 -22.67 36.05
C PRO A 311 -1.62 -21.32 36.64
N TYR A 312 -1.01 -20.45 35.84
CA TYR A 312 -0.55 -19.13 36.27
C TYR A 312 -1.48 -18.04 35.74
N GLU A 313 -2.19 -17.34 36.64
CA GLU A 313 -3.20 -16.33 36.30
C GLU A 313 -2.68 -15.26 35.32
N ASN A 314 -1.49 -14.70 35.58
CA ASN A 314 -0.88 -13.70 34.69
C ASN A 314 -0.56 -14.27 33.29
N ALA A 315 -0.15 -15.53 33.21
CA ALA A 315 0.15 -16.17 31.94
C ALA A 315 -1.12 -16.53 31.17
N GLN A 316 -2.18 -16.95 31.87
CA GLN A 316 -3.51 -17.15 31.28
C GLN A 316 -4.02 -15.85 30.65
N ILE A 317 -4.10 -14.77 31.44
CA ILE A 317 -4.60 -13.46 31.00
C ILE A 317 -3.74 -12.94 29.83
N GLY A 318 -2.42 -13.00 29.98
CA GLY A 318 -1.49 -12.54 28.93
C GLY A 318 -1.62 -13.35 27.64
N THR A 319 -1.82 -14.66 27.72
CA THR A 319 -1.98 -15.54 26.54
C THR A 319 -3.31 -15.27 25.84
N GLU A 320 -4.40 -15.09 26.58
CA GLU A 320 -5.71 -14.78 26.00
C GLU A 320 -5.68 -13.44 25.26
N ILE A 321 -5.20 -12.38 25.92
CA ILE A 321 -5.05 -11.05 25.31
C ILE A 321 -4.12 -11.14 24.10
N GLY A 322 -2.97 -11.80 24.25
CA GLY A 322 -1.98 -11.97 23.19
C GLY A 322 -2.56 -12.68 21.96
N ALA A 323 -3.35 -13.74 22.15
CA ALA A 323 -4.01 -14.46 21.07
C ALA A 323 -5.00 -13.57 20.31
N ARG A 324 -5.86 -12.81 21.02
CA ARG A 324 -6.79 -11.86 20.39
C ARG A 324 -6.06 -10.79 19.60
N VAL A 325 -5.04 -10.17 20.20
CA VAL A 325 -4.22 -9.13 19.56
C VAL A 325 -3.56 -9.68 18.29
N LEU A 326 -2.94 -10.86 18.37
CA LEU A 326 -2.31 -11.50 17.23
C LEU A 326 -3.31 -11.71 16.09
N LEU A 327 -4.50 -12.25 16.38
CA LEU A 327 -5.53 -12.47 15.39
C LEU A 327 -6.02 -11.16 14.76
N VAL A 328 -6.20 -10.09 15.54
CA VAL A 328 -6.58 -8.79 14.97
C VAL A 328 -5.46 -8.25 14.08
N CYS A 329 -4.19 -8.33 14.49
CA CYS A 329 -3.06 -7.93 13.66
C CYS A 329 -3.03 -8.67 12.31
N ILE A 330 -3.29 -9.99 12.33
CA ILE A 330 -3.42 -10.79 11.10
C ILE A 330 -4.60 -10.29 10.25
N GLY A 331 -5.75 -10.04 10.87
CA GLY A 331 -6.93 -9.50 10.19
C GLY A 331 -6.67 -8.13 9.54
N VAL A 332 -6.01 -7.22 10.24
CA VAL A 332 -5.58 -5.92 9.72
C VAL A 332 -4.63 -6.11 8.53
N GLY A 333 -3.66 -7.02 8.62
CA GLY A 333 -2.74 -7.36 7.52
C GLY A 333 -3.48 -7.82 6.25
N PHE A 334 -4.51 -8.66 6.40
CA PHE A 334 -5.38 -9.04 5.30
C PHE A 334 -6.19 -7.85 4.76
N GLY A 335 -6.76 -7.02 5.62
CA GLY A 335 -7.50 -5.81 5.24
C GLY A 335 -6.67 -4.84 4.39
N ILE A 336 -5.43 -4.58 4.81
CA ILE A 336 -4.46 -3.77 4.04
C ILE A 336 -4.18 -4.41 2.69
N THR A 337 -3.91 -5.72 2.69
CA THR A 337 -3.62 -6.47 1.47
C THR A 337 -4.77 -6.38 0.45
N ILE A 338 -6.01 -6.55 0.91
CA ILE A 338 -7.22 -6.44 0.09
C ILE A 338 -7.33 -5.03 -0.49
N LEU A 339 -7.20 -4.01 0.36
CA LEU A 339 -7.29 -2.61 -0.05
C LEU A 339 -6.26 -2.26 -1.12
N VAL A 340 -4.98 -2.57 -0.89
CA VAL A 340 -3.90 -2.29 -1.84
C VAL A 340 -4.16 -2.99 -3.17
N ARG A 341 -4.60 -4.25 -3.14
CA ARG A 341 -4.94 -5.00 -4.36
C ARG A 341 -6.14 -4.41 -5.11
N LEU A 342 -7.17 -3.97 -4.39
CA LEU A 342 -8.35 -3.31 -4.97
C LEU A 342 -7.98 -2.00 -5.66
N VAL A 343 -7.22 -1.14 -4.97
CA VAL A 343 -6.75 0.12 -5.52
C VAL A 343 -5.91 -0.11 -6.77
N MET A 344 -4.97 -1.05 -6.71
CA MET A 344 -4.17 -1.42 -7.88
C MET A 344 -5.03 -1.93 -9.03
N LEU A 345 -6.07 -2.73 -8.75
CA LEU A 345 -7.00 -3.21 -9.77
C LEU A 345 -7.74 -2.05 -10.45
N LEU A 346 -8.26 -1.11 -9.67
CA LEU A 346 -8.96 0.08 -10.18
C LEU A 346 -8.05 0.97 -11.01
N VAL A 347 -6.82 1.22 -10.55
CA VAL A 347 -5.84 2.04 -11.28
C VAL A 347 -5.49 1.41 -12.63
N ASP A 348 -5.28 0.10 -12.68
CA ASP A 348 -4.97 -0.62 -13.91
C ASP A 348 -6.12 -0.61 -14.92
N ILE A 349 -7.36 -0.70 -14.45
CA ILE A 349 -8.57 -0.58 -15.27
C ILE A 349 -8.66 0.84 -15.82
N GLY A 350 -8.50 1.86 -14.97
CA GLY A 350 -8.56 3.27 -15.37
C GLY A 350 -7.46 3.67 -16.36
N ARG A 351 -6.29 3.03 -16.31
CA ARG A 351 -5.18 3.26 -17.27
C ARG A 351 -5.32 2.47 -18.57
N GLY A 352 -6.37 1.64 -18.74
CA GLY A 352 -6.52 0.76 -19.91
C GLY A 352 -5.49 -0.36 -19.99
N THR A 353 -4.62 -0.49 -18.98
CA THR A 353 -3.57 -1.52 -18.90
C THR A 353 -4.09 -2.90 -18.51
N ALA A 354 -5.38 -3.02 -18.19
CA ALA A 354 -6.05 -4.30 -17.94
C ALA A 354 -6.02 -5.24 -19.17
N HIS A 355 -5.78 -4.70 -20.37
CA HIS A 355 -5.56 -5.45 -21.59
C HIS A 355 -4.07 -5.53 -21.96
N PHE A 356 -3.27 -6.36 -21.29
CA PHE A 356 -1.99 -6.80 -21.87
C PHE A 356 -1.59 -8.21 -21.40
N LYS A 357 -1.72 -9.15 -22.35
CA LYS A 357 -1.19 -10.54 -22.46
C LYS A 357 -1.50 -11.55 -21.35
#